data_AF-A0A0Q7TXV5-F1
#
_entry.id   AF-A0A0Q7TXV5-F1
#
_cell.length_a   1.000
_cell.length_b   1.000
_cell.length_c   1.000
_cell.angle_alpha   90.00
_cell.angle_beta   90.00
_cell.angle_gamma   90.00
#
_symmetry.space_group_name_H-M   'P 1'
#
loop_
_entity.id
_entity.type
_entity.pdbx_description
1 polymer ?
#
loop_
_entity_poly.entity_id
_entity_poly.type
_entity_poly.pdbx_seq_one_letter_code
_entity_poly.pdbx_strand_id
1 'polypeptide(L)'
;MDMMQAMPEASTSGMDMAMMQECMEACSAVSMTATMCADADMGEDMATCSAMCANMADVATATMRMMMRPMGYDSAVMHAMMTACMTMGEACAAECRMHAEMHEHCRICAMACEAMVETCRKAMASMSMA
;
A
#
# COMPACT_ATOMS: atom_id res chain seq x y z
N MET A 1 -5.12 -13.71 -10.17
CA MET A 1 -6.39 -14.38 -9.81
C MET A 1 -6.22 -15.89 -9.79
N ASP A 2 -5.76 -16.51 -10.88
CA ASP A 2 -5.59 -17.98 -10.96
C ASP A 2 -4.64 -18.56 -9.90
N MET A 3 -3.60 -17.81 -9.52
CA MET A 3 -2.65 -18.30 -8.52
C MET A 3 -3.26 -18.46 -7.13
N MET A 4 -4.11 -17.53 -6.68
CA MET A 4 -4.74 -17.61 -5.35
C MET A 4 -5.70 -18.80 -5.25
N GLN A 5 -6.37 -19.16 -6.35
CA GLN A 5 -7.25 -20.33 -6.42
C GLN A 5 -6.47 -21.65 -6.46
N ALA A 6 -5.22 -21.62 -6.91
CA ALA A 6 -4.33 -22.79 -6.97
C ALA A 6 -3.52 -23.01 -5.67
N MET A 7 -3.65 -22.14 -4.67
CA MET A 7 -2.96 -22.28 -3.39
C MET A 7 -3.58 -23.42 -2.56
N PRO A 8 -2.80 -24.11 -1.71
CA PRO A 8 -3.33 -25.13 -0.81
C PRO A 8 -4.42 -24.55 0.10
N GLU A 9 -5.54 -25.26 0.29
CA GLU A 9 -6.68 -24.79 1.11
C GLU A 9 -6.28 -24.42 2.56
N ALA A 10 -5.31 -25.13 3.12
CA ALA A 10 -4.75 -24.85 4.45
C ALA A 10 -4.10 -23.46 4.58
N SER A 11 -3.80 -22.78 3.46
CA SER A 11 -3.17 -21.48 3.45
C SER A 11 -4.18 -20.31 3.51
N THR A 12 -5.46 -20.53 3.20
CA THR A 12 -6.45 -19.44 3.10
C THR A 12 -7.55 -19.53 4.17
N SER A 13 -7.49 -20.53 5.05
CA SER A 13 -8.51 -20.74 6.09
C SER A 13 -8.54 -19.57 7.09
N GLY A 14 -9.68 -18.88 7.20
CA GLY A 14 -9.91 -17.83 8.19
C GLY A 14 -9.59 -16.40 7.76
N MET A 15 -9.21 -16.17 6.50
CA MET A 15 -9.02 -14.81 5.95
C MET A 15 -10.17 -14.42 5.01
N ASP A 16 -10.62 -13.17 5.09
CA ASP A 16 -11.49 -12.58 4.06
C ASP A 16 -10.65 -12.28 2.81
N MET A 17 -10.65 -13.24 1.89
CA MET A 17 -9.85 -13.18 0.67
C MET A 17 -10.23 -12.02 -0.24
N ALA A 18 -11.49 -11.57 -0.22
CA ALA A 18 -11.95 -10.46 -1.05
C ALA A 18 -11.40 -9.13 -0.52
N MET A 19 -11.47 -8.91 0.80
CA MET A 19 -10.88 -7.72 1.43
C MET A 19 -9.36 -7.68 1.30
N MET A 20 -8.69 -8.82 1.50
CA MET A 20 -7.26 -8.93 1.29
C MET A 20 -6.87 -8.63 -0.16
N GLN A 21 -7.68 -9.07 -1.13
CA GLN A 21 -7.44 -8.77 -2.53
C GLN A 21 -7.55 -7.28 -2.83
N GLU A 22 -8.62 -6.61 -2.37
CA GLU A 22 -8.78 -5.16 -2.55
C GLU A 22 -7.58 -4.39 -1.94
N CYS A 23 -7.13 -4.81 -0.76
CA CYS A 23 -5.96 -4.23 -0.11
C CYS A 23 -4.66 -4.46 -0.92
N MET A 24 -4.46 -5.66 -1.48
CA MET A 24 -3.31 -5.98 -2.34
C MET A 24 -3.32 -5.15 -3.63
N GLU A 25 -4.48 -5.00 -4.27
CA GLU A 25 -4.64 -4.19 -5.49
C GLU A 25 -4.33 -2.71 -5.22
N ALA A 26 -4.82 -2.18 -4.10
CA ALA A 26 -4.52 -0.80 -3.70
C ALA A 26 -3.04 -0.59 -3.36
N CYS A 27 -2.39 -1.53 -2.66
CA CYS A 27 -0.95 -1.49 -2.39
C CYS A 27 -0.13 -1.55 -3.69
N SER A 28 -0.53 -2.40 -4.63
CA SER A 28 0.10 -2.48 -5.95
C SER A 28 -0.04 -1.16 -6.71
N ALA A 29 -1.26 -0.60 -6.75
CA ALA A 29 -1.54 0.66 -7.42
C ALA A 29 -0.70 1.82 -6.86
N VAL A 30 -0.71 2.03 -5.54
CA VAL A 30 0.09 3.10 -4.94
C VAL A 30 1.59 2.85 -5.11
N SER A 31 2.06 1.60 -5.12
CA SER A 31 3.49 1.32 -5.34
C SER A 31 3.97 1.78 -6.72
N MET A 32 3.18 1.51 -7.76
CA MET A 32 3.49 1.94 -9.13
C MET A 32 3.37 3.47 -9.26
N THR A 33 2.29 4.05 -8.73
CA THR A 33 2.05 5.49 -8.78
C THR A 33 3.14 6.27 -8.03
N ALA A 34 3.49 5.86 -6.82
CA ALA A 34 4.51 6.52 -6.02
C ALA A 34 5.91 6.36 -6.63
N THR A 35 6.21 5.23 -7.28
CA THR A 35 7.46 5.06 -8.06
C THR A 35 7.54 6.10 -9.19
N MET A 36 6.45 6.30 -9.93
CA MET A 36 6.41 7.29 -11.03
C MET A 36 6.43 8.74 -10.51
N CYS A 37 5.73 9.01 -9.41
CA CYS A 37 5.74 10.33 -8.76
C CYS A 37 7.16 10.66 -8.26
N ALA A 38 7.85 9.69 -7.67
CA ALA A 38 9.22 9.90 -7.17
C ALA A 38 10.19 10.32 -8.28
N ASP A 39 10.12 9.70 -9.46
CA ASP A 39 10.94 10.05 -10.62
C ASP A 39 10.58 11.43 -11.19
N ALA A 40 9.28 11.76 -11.26
CA ALA A 40 8.83 13.08 -11.69
C ALA A 40 9.29 14.17 -10.72
N ASP A 41 9.14 13.95 -9.41
CA ASP A 41 9.57 14.85 -8.33
C ASP A 41 11.09 15.10 -8.39
N MET A 42 11.89 14.10 -8.78
CA MET A 42 13.34 14.28 -9.00
C MET A 42 13.63 15.24 -10.15
N GLY A 43 12.84 15.20 -11.22
CA GLY A 43 12.98 16.11 -12.36
C GLY A 43 12.54 17.55 -12.09
N GLU A 44 11.84 17.78 -10.98
CA GLU A 44 11.26 19.07 -10.58
C GLU A 44 11.91 19.64 -9.29
N ASP A 45 13.08 19.12 -8.89
CA ASP A 45 13.84 19.52 -7.70
C ASP A 45 13.05 19.39 -6.37
N MET A 46 12.05 18.51 -6.31
CA MET A 46 11.21 18.25 -5.13
C MET A 46 11.74 17.09 -4.29
N ALA A 47 12.98 17.23 -3.80
CA ALA A 47 13.73 16.14 -3.16
C ALA A 47 12.98 15.45 -2.00
N THR A 48 12.25 16.20 -1.17
CA THR A 48 11.46 15.64 -0.06
C THR A 48 10.30 14.77 -0.56
N CYS A 49 9.50 15.29 -1.49
CA CYS A 49 8.36 14.56 -2.06
C CYS A 49 8.85 13.30 -2.78
N SER A 50 9.92 13.41 -3.56
CA SER A 50 10.55 12.27 -4.23
C SER A 50 10.94 11.16 -3.26
N ALA A 51 11.65 11.51 -2.17
CA ALA A 51 12.09 10.54 -1.18
C ALA A 51 10.90 9.89 -0.44
N MET A 52 9.84 10.65 -0.15
CA MET A 52 8.63 10.11 0.49
C MET A 52 7.85 9.17 -0.44
N CYS A 53 7.72 9.53 -1.72
CA CYS A 53 7.12 8.70 -2.76
C CYS A 53 7.90 7.37 -2.93
N ALA A 54 9.24 7.42 -2.95
CA ALA A 54 10.07 6.22 -3.01
C ALA A 54 9.87 5.32 -1.78
N ASN A 55 9.89 5.90 -0.57
CA ASN A 55 9.62 5.15 0.67
C ASN A 55 8.22 4.52 0.66
N MET A 56 7.21 5.24 0.16
CA MET A 56 5.85 4.71 0.04
C MET A 56 5.80 3.54 -0.94
N ALA A 57 6.49 3.63 -2.08
CA ALA A 57 6.55 2.55 -3.05
C ALA A 57 7.14 1.26 -2.45
N ASP A 58 8.22 1.39 -1.68
CA ASP A 58 8.87 0.26 -1.02
C ASP A 58 8.00 -0.37 0.06
N VAL A 59 7.40 0.45 0.94
CA VAL A 59 6.55 -0.03 2.03
C VAL A 59 5.28 -0.69 1.49
N ALA A 60 4.63 -0.11 0.49
CA ALA A 60 3.46 -0.72 -0.16
C ALA A 60 3.81 -2.05 -0.83
N THR A 61 4.94 -2.09 -1.54
CA THR A 61 5.42 -3.31 -2.19
C THR A 61 5.71 -4.41 -1.16
N ALA A 62 6.40 -4.09 -0.07
CA ALA A 62 6.69 -5.04 0.99
C ALA A 62 5.41 -5.57 1.63
N THR A 63 4.47 -4.69 1.96
CA THR A 63 3.17 -5.03 2.55
C THR A 63 2.39 -5.99 1.65
N MET A 64 2.22 -5.65 0.37
CA MET A 64 1.55 -6.50 -0.62
C MET A 64 2.23 -7.88 -0.73
N ARG A 65 3.56 -7.93 -0.76
CA ARG A 65 4.30 -9.20 -0.87
C ARG A 65 4.14 -10.10 0.36
N MET A 66 3.92 -9.52 1.54
CA MET A 66 3.62 -10.29 2.75
C MET A 66 2.20 -10.88 2.68
N MET A 67 1.22 -10.12 2.18
CA MET A 67 -0.15 -10.62 1.96
C MET A 67 -0.22 -11.81 0.99
N MET A 68 0.69 -11.87 0.01
CA MET A 68 0.79 -12.98 -0.95
C MET A 68 1.41 -14.26 -0.37
N ARG A 69 1.75 -14.31 0.93
CA ARG A 69 2.48 -15.43 1.56
C ARG A 69 1.74 -15.98 2.79
N PRO A 70 0.51 -16.49 2.62
CA PRO A 70 -0.30 -16.99 3.74
C PRO A 70 0.39 -18.02 4.64
N MET A 71 1.27 -18.86 4.09
CA MET A 71 1.98 -19.89 4.85
C MET A 71 2.94 -19.32 5.91
N GLY A 72 3.40 -18.07 5.73
CA GLY A 72 4.23 -17.34 6.69
C GLY A 72 3.46 -16.23 7.40
N TYR A 73 2.13 -16.28 7.37
CA TYR A 73 1.30 -15.26 7.99
C TYR A 73 1.41 -15.33 9.51
N ASP A 74 1.82 -14.22 10.10
CA ASP A 74 1.79 -13.97 11.54
C ASP A 74 0.96 -12.69 11.75
N SER A 75 -0.07 -12.77 12.59
CA SER A 75 -1.05 -11.69 12.76
C SER A 75 -0.43 -10.42 13.35
N ALA A 76 0.47 -10.57 14.32
CA ALA A 76 1.13 -9.43 14.97
C ALA A 76 2.09 -8.72 14.00
N VAL A 77 2.86 -9.50 13.22
CA VAL A 77 3.75 -8.96 12.19
C VAL A 77 2.97 -8.26 11.08
N MET A 78 1.88 -8.87 10.59
CA MET A 78 1.04 -8.27 9.55
C MET A 78 0.36 -6.98 10.02
N HIS A 79 -0.16 -6.96 11.26
CA HIS A 79 -0.75 -5.76 11.83
C HIS A 79 0.29 -4.64 11.91
N ALA A 80 1.49 -4.91 12.42
CA ALA A 80 2.57 -3.92 12.50
C ALA A 80 2.95 -3.38 11.11
N MET A 81 3.08 -4.26 10.11
CA MET A 81 3.42 -3.87 8.74
C MET A 81 2.33 -2.99 8.12
N MET A 82 1.06 -3.36 8.27
CA MET A 82 -0.06 -2.59 7.73
C MET A 82 -0.21 -1.23 8.45
N THR A 83 0.07 -1.16 9.76
CA THR A 83 0.12 0.13 10.47
C THR A 83 1.22 1.01 9.89
N ALA A 84 2.43 0.48 9.69
CA ALA A 84 3.51 1.23 9.06
C ALA A 84 3.17 1.69 7.63
N CYS A 85 2.50 0.83 6.84
CA CYS A 85 2.03 1.17 5.50
C CYS A 85 1.04 2.32 5.50
N MET A 86 0.04 2.30 6.39
CA MET A 86 -0.92 3.39 6.53
C MET A 86 -0.25 4.69 6.99
N THR A 87 0.64 4.62 7.97
CA THR A 87 1.37 5.81 8.45
C THR A 87 2.23 6.43 7.35
N MET A 88 2.93 5.61 6.55
CA MET A 88 3.67 6.10 5.39
C MET A 88 2.73 6.68 4.32
N GLY A 89 1.58 6.04 4.08
CA GLY A 89 0.57 6.50 3.13
C GLY A 89 -0.01 7.87 3.50
N GLU A 90 -0.36 8.07 4.76
CA GLU A 90 -0.85 9.36 5.26
C GLU A 90 0.21 10.46 5.12
N ALA A 91 1.46 10.15 5.45
CA ALA A 91 2.57 11.10 5.32
C ALA A 91 2.86 11.44 3.85
N CYS A 92 2.93 10.45 2.96
CA CYS A 92 3.16 10.66 1.53
C CYS A 92 2.00 11.44 0.89
N ALA A 93 0.75 11.11 1.23
CA ALA A 93 -0.41 11.85 0.75
C ALA A 93 -0.37 13.33 1.16
N ALA A 94 -0.01 13.61 2.41
CA ALA A 94 0.09 14.97 2.92
C ALA A 94 1.15 15.79 2.17
N GLU A 95 2.34 15.21 1.93
CA GLU A 95 3.40 15.87 1.16
C GLU A 95 2.97 16.09 -0.31
N CYS A 96 2.47 15.05 -1.00
CA CYS A 96 2.00 15.18 -2.38
C CYS A 96 0.84 16.20 -2.52
N ARG A 97 -0.04 16.31 -1.51
CA ARG A 97 -1.14 17.30 -1.51
C ARG A 97 -0.63 18.74 -1.53
N MET A 98 0.56 19.03 -0.99
CA MET A 98 1.14 20.37 -1.05
C MET A 98 1.45 20.81 -2.48
N HIS A 99 1.67 19.85 -3.37
CA HIS A 99 2.10 20.07 -4.75
C HIS A 99 0.98 19.81 -5.78
N ALA A 100 -0.19 19.33 -5.34
CA ALA A 100 -1.25 18.80 -6.19
C ALA A 100 -1.93 19.83 -7.13
N GLU A 101 -1.83 21.13 -6.83
CA GLU A 101 -2.33 22.19 -7.73
C GLU A 101 -1.33 22.53 -8.85
N MET A 102 -0.05 22.25 -8.63
CA MET A 102 1.04 22.55 -9.56
C MET A 102 1.39 21.33 -10.43
N HIS A 103 1.35 20.14 -9.82
CA HIS A 103 1.83 18.90 -10.41
C HIS A 103 0.75 17.82 -10.36
N GLU A 104 0.24 17.46 -11.54
CA GLU A 104 -0.82 16.45 -11.69
C GLU A 104 -0.39 15.07 -11.18
N HIS A 105 0.89 14.74 -11.29
CA HIS A 105 1.43 13.48 -10.78
C HIS A 105 1.33 13.40 -9.24
N CYS A 106 1.61 14.49 -8.52
CA CYS A 106 1.42 14.57 -7.07
C CYS A 106 -0.06 14.44 -6.69
N ARG A 107 -0.98 15.05 -7.46
CA ARG A 107 -2.44 14.92 -7.23
C ARG A 107 -2.88 13.46 -7.31
N ILE A 108 -2.43 12.74 -8.34
CA ILE A 108 -2.73 11.32 -8.55
C ILE A 108 -2.09 10.46 -7.43
N CYS A 109 -0.84 10.74 -7.06
CA CYS A 109 -0.14 10.03 -5.98
C CYS A 109 -0.85 10.19 -4.63
N ALA A 110 -1.26 11.40 -4.28
CA ALA A 110 -2.00 11.66 -3.06
C ALA A 110 -3.32 10.86 -3.00
N MET A 111 -4.09 10.85 -4.08
CA MET A 111 -5.33 10.08 -4.15
C MET A 111 -5.09 8.57 -4.04
N ALA A 112 -4.03 8.06 -4.67
CA ALA A 112 -3.66 6.65 -4.58
C ALA A 112 -3.25 6.26 -3.14
N CYS A 113 -2.49 7.12 -2.47
CA CYS A 113 -2.13 6.93 -1.06
C CYS A 113 -3.37 6.92 -0.15
N GLU A 114 -4.28 7.88 -0.31
CA GLU A 114 -5.55 7.95 0.45
C GLU A 114 -6.41 6.70 0.24
N ALA A 115 -6.54 6.23 -0.99
CA ALA A 115 -7.27 5.01 -1.32
C ALA A 115 -6.64 3.78 -0.68
N MET A 116 -5.31 3.65 -0.73
CA MET A 116 -4.58 2.53 -0.09
C MET A 116 -4.72 2.55 1.43
N VAL A 117 -4.65 3.72 2.07
CA VAL A 117 -4.84 3.84 3.52
C VAL A 117 -6.23 3.34 3.92
N GLU A 118 -7.27 3.71 3.17
CA GLU A 118 -8.63 3.30 3.47
C GLU A 118 -8.86 1.80 3.30
N THR A 119 -8.31 1.18 2.24
CA THR A 119 -8.43 -0.27 2.04
C THR A 119 -7.61 -1.05 3.08
N CYS A 120 -6.42 -0.57 3.45
CA CYS A 120 -5.63 -1.14 4.54
C CYS A 120 -6.38 -1.08 5.88
N ARG A 121 -7.05 0.04 6.18
CA ARG A 121 -7.84 0.20 7.41
C ARG A 121 -9.00 -0.78 7.46
N LYS A 122 -9.73 -0.93 6.35
CA LYS A 122 -10.82 -1.91 6.23
C LYS A 122 -10.31 -3.34 6.41
N ALA A 123 -9.24 -3.71 5.70
CA ALA A 123 -8.65 -5.05 5.80
C ALA A 123 -8.14 -5.35 7.21
N MET A 124 -7.49 -4.39 7.87
CA MET A 124 -7.04 -4.53 9.26
C MET A 124 -8.22 -4.71 10.23
N ALA A 125 -9.34 -4.03 10.01
CA ALA A 125 -10.53 -4.17 10.85
C ALA A 125 -11.24 -5.53 10.69
N SER A 126 -11.06 -6.22 9.57
CA SER A 126 -11.62 -7.57 9.33
C SER A 126 -10.68 -8.70 9.74
N MET A 127 -9.40 -8.40 10.03
CA MET A 127 -8.48 -9.35 10.65
C MET A 127 -8.90 -9.59 12.09
N SER A 128 -9.63 -10.69 12.32
CA SER A 128 -10.04 -11.14 13.66
C SER A 128 -8.83 -11.17 14.60
N MET A 129 -8.95 -10.54 15.77
CA MET A 129 -8.02 -10.73 16.89
C MET A 129 -8.20 -12.16 17.42
N ALA A 130 -7.48 -13.12 16.84
CA ALA A 130 -7.37 -14.47 17.36
C ALA A 130 -6.26 -14.53 18.42
#